data_AF-A0A3P7FR45-F1
#
_entry.id   AF-A0A3P7FR45-F1
#
_cell.length_a   1.000
_cell.length_b   1.000
_cell.length_c   1.000
_cell.angle_alpha   90.00
_cell.angle_beta   90.00
_cell.angle_gamma   90.00
#
_symmetry.space_group_name_H-M   'P 1'
#
loop_
_entity.id
_entity.type
_entity.pdbx_description
1 polymer ?
#
loop_
_entity_poly.entity_id
_entity_poly.type
_entity_poly.pdbx_seq_one_letter_code
_entity_poly.pdbx_strand_id
1 'polypeptide(L)'
;MRVFQYSKSIKRRLNDGTFIKYYGNDGDHYKLCIAGCNRRRITARREKNGTTNALMAGMQFWMDTNAYASRTDHSPIKSVELGCMDVVTSQDLNDFEDTIEGLVFVNTNETEQYPIRYIVQWKQRTYDGSPTGENGWITSSIESEPIFKVEGMIPVMQYRFMITAVGPGGRLGGPIMSNWVQSLTVEEKLRVPGIGPMMIVTQYNNEDGLCALVKWYHSPYQRELSPNILNDRLTLFGNCHYSITILNETSQETMVFTLVSLKFY
;
A
#
# COMPACT_ATOMS: atom_id res chain seq x y z
N MET A 1 -22.81 -9.28 24.81
CA MET A 1 -21.46 -9.65 24.33
C MET A 1 -20.83 -8.37 23.77
N ARG A 2 -19.83 -7.76 24.43
CA ARG A 2 -19.14 -6.58 23.88
C ARG A 2 -18.10 -7.06 22.87
N VAL A 3 -18.42 -6.94 21.58
CA VAL A 3 -17.44 -7.12 20.51
C VAL A 3 -16.49 -5.92 20.61
N PHE A 4 -15.27 -6.14 21.11
CA PHE A 4 -14.23 -5.13 21.00
C PHE A 4 -13.95 -4.93 19.51
N GLN A 5 -14.34 -3.77 18.97
CA GLN A 5 -13.95 -3.38 17.61
C GLN A 5 -12.45 -3.09 17.64
N TYR A 6 -11.65 -3.95 17.01
CA TYR A 6 -10.19 -3.81 16.90
C TYR A 6 -9.77 -2.77 15.84
N SER A 7 -10.75 -2.17 15.18
CA SER A 7 -10.63 -1.19 14.10
C SER A 7 -11.96 -0.47 13.93
N LYS A 8 -11.94 0.71 13.32
CA LYS A 8 -13.14 1.45 12.93
C LYS A 8 -13.35 1.35 11.42
N SER A 9 -14.59 1.26 10.97
CA SER A 9 -14.89 1.41 9.54
C SER A 9 -14.62 2.86 9.13
N ILE A 10 -13.77 3.03 8.13
CA ILE A 10 -13.36 4.31 7.55
C ILE A 10 -13.88 4.34 6.13
N LYS A 11 -14.46 5.48 5.76
CA LYS A 11 -14.88 5.78 4.40
C LYS A 11 -13.99 6.89 3.88
N ARG A 12 -13.09 6.58 2.95
CA ARG A 12 -12.20 7.56 2.32
C ARG A 12 -12.73 7.89 0.94
N ARG A 13 -12.91 9.19 0.68
CA ARG A 13 -13.28 9.69 -0.65
C ARG A 13 -12.04 9.68 -1.54
N LEU A 14 -12.23 9.26 -2.78
CA LEU A 14 -11.22 9.25 -3.83
C LEU A 14 -11.36 10.49 -4.72
N ASN A 15 -10.32 10.78 -5.51
CA ASN A 15 -10.25 11.98 -6.35
C ASN A 15 -11.30 11.98 -7.49
N ASP A 16 -11.76 10.81 -7.90
CA ASP A 16 -12.85 10.63 -8.88
C ASP A 16 -14.25 10.83 -8.27
N GLY A 17 -14.33 11.10 -6.96
CA GLY A 17 -15.57 11.27 -6.21
C GLY A 17 -16.17 9.96 -5.67
N THR A 18 -15.58 8.81 -5.98
CA THR A 18 -15.98 7.52 -5.40
C THR A 18 -15.45 7.37 -3.97
N PHE A 19 -15.77 6.26 -3.31
CA PHE A 19 -15.36 6.00 -1.94
C PHE A 19 -14.84 4.58 -1.77
N ILE A 20 -13.75 4.44 -1.04
CA ILE A 20 -13.31 3.15 -0.50
C ILE A 20 -13.75 3.03 0.95
N LYS A 21 -14.16 1.82 1.34
CA LYS A 21 -14.40 1.47 2.74
C LYS A 21 -13.32 0.48 3.18
N TYR A 22 -12.70 0.77 4.31
CA TYR A 22 -11.74 -0.13 4.93
C TYR A 22 -11.83 -0.02 6.46
N TYR A 23 -11.13 -0.88 7.17
CA TYR A 23 -11.09 -0.89 8.62
C TYR A 23 -9.73 -0.41 9.13
N GLY A 24 -9.64 0.88 9.48
CA GLY A 24 -8.42 1.51 9.99
C GLY A 24 -8.33 1.51 11.51
N ASN A 25 -7.13 1.83 12.02
CA ASN A 25 -6.76 1.80 13.44
C ASN A 25 -6.27 3.17 13.95
N ASP A 26 -6.72 4.24 13.31
CA ASP A 26 -6.14 5.58 13.38
C ASP A 26 -6.38 6.25 14.74
N GLY A 27 -7.32 5.73 15.54
CA GLY A 27 -7.59 6.21 16.89
C GLY A 27 -6.64 5.59 17.93
N ASP A 28 -6.17 6.40 18.88
CA ASP A 28 -5.25 5.96 19.95
C ASP A 28 -5.74 4.74 20.73
N HIS A 29 -7.07 4.59 20.89
CA HIS A 29 -7.68 3.44 21.55
C HIS A 29 -7.42 2.11 20.82
N TYR A 30 -7.16 2.14 19.51
CA TYR A 30 -6.91 0.95 18.70
C TYR A 30 -5.42 0.58 18.61
N LYS A 31 -4.50 1.50 18.94
CA LYS A 31 -3.05 1.22 18.99
C LYS A 31 -2.73 0.09 19.97
N LEU A 32 -3.43 0.04 21.11
CA LEU A 32 -3.30 -1.05 22.09
C LEU A 32 -3.77 -2.42 21.53
N CYS A 33 -4.67 -2.43 20.54
CA CYS A 33 -5.10 -3.66 19.89
C CYS A 33 -4.16 -4.15 18.79
N ILE A 34 -3.30 -3.28 18.23
CA ILE A 34 -2.27 -3.67 17.26
C ILE A 34 -1.28 -4.67 17.89
N ALA A 35 -1.01 -4.55 19.19
CA ALA A 35 -0.17 -5.49 19.94
C ALA A 35 -0.88 -6.80 20.35
N GLY A 36 -2.10 -7.05 19.86
CA GLY A 36 -2.91 -8.19 20.25
C GLY A 36 -3.82 -7.84 21.43
N CYS A 37 -4.97 -7.24 21.14
CA CYS A 37 -6.11 -7.26 22.05
C CYS A 37 -6.56 -8.72 22.21
N ASN A 38 -5.90 -9.42 23.12
CA ASN A 38 -6.26 -10.74 23.57
C ASN A 38 -7.75 -10.71 23.93
N ARG A 39 -8.54 -11.56 23.26
CA ARG A 39 -9.70 -12.16 23.93
C ARG A 39 -9.21 -12.48 25.34
N ARG A 40 -9.82 -11.89 26.38
CA ARG A 40 -9.69 -12.41 27.74
C ARG A 40 -10.07 -13.88 27.66
N ARG A 41 -9.09 -14.77 27.48
CA ARG A 41 -9.28 -16.20 27.68
C ARG A 41 -9.63 -16.28 29.16
N ILE A 42 -10.88 -16.65 29.42
CA ILE A 42 -11.47 -16.75 30.75
C ILE A 42 -10.72 -17.77 31.63
N THR A 43 -9.77 -18.51 31.07
CA THR A 43 -8.97 -19.50 31.80
C THR A 43 -7.57 -19.62 31.20
N ALA A 44 -6.68 -18.70 31.56
CA ALA A 44 -5.25 -19.02 31.57
C ALA A 44 -4.67 -18.41 32.83
N ARG A 45 -4.28 -19.28 33.77
CA ARG A 45 -3.44 -18.90 34.92
C ARG A 45 -2.28 -18.05 34.41
N ARG A 46 -1.91 -17.04 35.20
CA ARG A 46 -0.71 -16.20 35.03
C ARG A 46 0.58 -17.04 35.16
N GLU A 47 0.71 -18.09 34.37
CA GLU A 47 2.03 -18.61 34.09
C GLU A 47 2.67 -17.64 33.11
N LYS A 48 3.92 -17.27 33.40
CA LYS A 48 4.77 -16.41 32.58
C LYS A 48 4.85 -17.01 31.17
N ASN A 49 3.86 -16.75 30.33
CA ASN A 49 3.89 -17.15 28.93
C ASN A 49 4.88 -16.21 28.25
N GLY A 50 6.14 -16.63 28.22
CA GLY A 50 7.20 -15.98 27.47
C GLY A 50 6.82 -15.85 26.00
N THR A 51 7.46 -14.92 25.32
CA THR A 51 7.28 -14.63 23.88
C THR A 51 7.27 -15.89 23.01
N THR A 52 7.99 -16.94 23.42
CA THR A 52 8.01 -18.27 22.77
C THR A 52 6.64 -18.94 22.69
N ASN A 53 5.83 -18.88 23.76
CA ASN A 53 4.49 -19.48 23.76
C ASN A 53 3.53 -18.69 22.86
N ALA A 54 3.68 -17.36 22.82
CA ALA A 54 2.91 -16.51 21.92
C ALA A 54 3.25 -16.82 20.45
N LEU A 55 4.55 -16.97 20.13
CA LEU A 55 5.02 -17.35 18.81
C LEU A 55 4.49 -18.72 18.38
N MET A 56 4.64 -19.74 19.23
CA MET A 56 4.14 -21.09 18.97
C MET A 56 2.63 -21.10 18.73
N ALA A 57 1.86 -20.39 19.57
CA ALA A 57 0.41 -20.27 19.40
C ALA A 57 0.03 -19.54 18.11
N GLY A 58 0.78 -18.50 17.75
CA GLY A 58 0.60 -17.78 16.48
C GLY A 58 0.90 -18.65 15.27
N MET A 59 1.99 -19.42 15.31
CA MET A 59 2.33 -20.40 14.27
C MET A 59 1.26 -21.48 14.13
N GLN A 60 0.75 -22.02 15.24
CA GLN A 60 -0.32 -23.01 15.21
C GLN A 60 -1.59 -22.41 14.61
N PHE A 61 -2.00 -21.23 15.06
CA PHE A 61 -3.17 -20.52 14.51
C PHE A 61 -3.02 -20.27 13.00
N TRP A 62 -1.82 -19.88 12.56
CA TRP A 62 -1.54 -19.67 11.14
C TRP A 62 -1.67 -20.98 10.35
N MET A 63 -1.10 -22.08 10.84
CA MET A 63 -1.20 -23.41 10.22
C MET A 63 -2.66 -23.88 10.14
N ASP A 64 -3.40 -23.76 11.23
CA ASP A 64 -4.81 -24.18 11.33
C ASP A 64 -5.69 -23.41 10.35
N THR A 65 -5.46 -22.10 10.23
CA THR A 65 -6.25 -21.23 9.35
C THR A 65 -5.85 -21.33 7.89
N ASN A 66 -4.60 -21.73 7.60
CA ASN A 66 -4.16 -22.05 6.25
C ASN A 66 -4.97 -23.21 5.65
N ALA A 67 -5.21 -24.26 6.44
CA ALA A 67 -5.97 -25.43 6.00
C ALA A 67 -7.44 -25.12 5.66
N TYR A 68 -8.02 -24.10 6.31
CA TYR A 68 -9.37 -23.62 6.00
C TYR A 68 -9.38 -22.67 4.80
N ALA A 69 -8.41 -21.76 4.70
CA ALA A 69 -8.34 -20.80 3.61
C ALA A 69 -8.13 -21.46 2.24
N SER A 70 -7.38 -22.58 2.18
CA SER A 70 -7.24 -23.36 0.94
C SER A 70 -8.54 -24.00 0.46
N ARG A 71 -9.59 -24.04 1.29
CA ARG A 71 -10.92 -24.56 0.91
C ARG A 71 -11.88 -23.46 0.44
N THR A 72 -11.56 -22.20 0.73
CA THR A 72 -12.35 -21.04 0.30
C THR A 72 -11.57 -20.32 -0.80
N ASP A 73 -11.84 -20.66 -2.06
CA ASP A 73 -11.17 -20.05 -3.22
C ASP A 73 -11.37 -18.53 -3.36
N HIS A 74 -12.24 -17.94 -2.52
CA HIS A 74 -12.63 -16.55 -2.63
C HIS A 74 -11.80 -15.70 -1.67
N SER A 75 -10.68 -15.17 -2.17
CA SER A 75 -9.98 -14.07 -1.52
C SER A 75 -10.82 -12.80 -1.62
N PRO A 76 -10.90 -11.95 -0.58
CA PRO A 76 -11.54 -10.64 -0.69
C PRO A 76 -10.74 -9.66 -1.56
N ILE A 77 -9.48 -10.01 -1.86
CA ILE A 77 -8.61 -9.22 -2.72
C ILE A 77 -8.88 -9.59 -4.17
N LYS A 78 -9.22 -8.59 -4.99
CA LYS A 78 -9.42 -8.71 -6.44
C LYS A 78 -8.10 -8.63 -7.20
N SER A 79 -7.29 -7.62 -6.90
CA SER A 79 -5.97 -7.43 -7.52
C SER A 79 -5.00 -6.73 -6.58
N VAL A 80 -3.72 -6.94 -6.83
CA VAL A 80 -2.62 -6.23 -6.17
C VAL A 80 -1.79 -5.56 -7.26
N GLU A 81 -1.66 -4.25 -7.16
CA GLU A 81 -1.01 -3.43 -8.18
C GLU A 81 -0.07 -2.45 -7.52
N LEU A 82 1.13 -2.33 -8.07
CA LEU A 82 1.98 -1.20 -7.73
C LEU A 82 1.50 -0.02 -8.59
N GLY A 83 1.19 1.13 -7.99
CA GLY A 83 0.54 2.22 -8.73
C GLY A 83 1.49 3.35 -9.12
N CYS A 84 2.45 3.67 -8.26
CA CYS A 84 3.40 4.75 -8.48
C CYS A 84 4.73 4.44 -7.80
N MET A 85 5.78 5.16 -8.18
CA MET A 85 7.11 5.07 -7.60
C MET A 85 7.76 6.44 -7.58
N ASP A 86 8.65 6.67 -6.61
CA ASP A 86 9.52 7.85 -6.55
C ASP A 86 10.96 7.43 -6.26
N VAL A 87 11.91 8.22 -6.75
CA VAL A 87 13.32 8.10 -6.36
C VAL A 87 13.50 8.84 -5.03
N VAL A 88 13.90 8.10 -4.00
CA VAL A 88 14.29 8.66 -2.70
C VAL A 88 15.76 9.01 -2.78
N THR A 89 16.02 10.30 -3.01
CA THR A 89 17.39 10.85 -2.91
C THR A 89 17.65 11.22 -1.46
N SER A 90 18.63 10.57 -0.83
CA SER A 90 18.98 10.90 0.55
C SER A 90 19.80 12.19 0.57
N GLN A 91 19.13 13.34 0.57
CA GLN A 91 19.83 14.64 0.60
C GLN A 91 20.59 14.87 1.90
N ASP A 92 20.22 14.18 2.99
CA ASP A 92 20.72 14.49 4.33
C ASP A 92 21.89 13.62 4.81
N LEU A 93 22.23 12.52 4.13
CA LEU A 93 23.30 11.62 4.55
C LEU A 93 23.99 11.03 3.31
N ASN A 94 25.16 11.56 2.96
CA ASN A 94 26.01 11.15 1.82
C ASN A 94 26.40 9.66 1.75
N ASP A 95 25.93 8.81 2.67
CA ASP A 95 26.37 7.42 2.82
C ASP A 95 25.30 6.39 2.41
N PHE A 96 24.11 6.82 2.00
CA PHE A 96 23.05 5.89 1.56
C PHE A 96 22.88 5.91 0.05
N GLU A 97 22.85 4.72 -0.55
CA GLU A 97 22.53 4.56 -1.96
C GLU A 97 21.10 5.06 -2.23
N ASP A 98 20.89 5.70 -3.37
CA ASP A 98 19.55 6.12 -3.81
C ASP A 98 18.64 4.88 -3.90
N THR A 99 17.47 4.98 -3.29
CA THR A 99 16.49 3.89 -3.26
C THR A 99 15.19 4.32 -3.92
N ILE A 100 14.41 3.34 -4.34
CA ILE A 100 13.08 3.59 -4.90
C ILE A 100 12.03 3.29 -3.84
N GLU A 101 11.08 4.21 -3.69
CA GLU A 101 9.85 3.99 -2.94
C GLU A 101 8.68 3.80 -3.89
N GLY A 102 7.63 3.13 -3.43
CA GLY A 102 6.41 2.96 -4.20
C GLY A 102 5.18 2.76 -3.34
N LEU A 103 4.01 2.83 -3.97
CA LEU A 103 2.73 2.53 -3.33
C LEU A 103 2.10 1.29 -3.94
N VAL A 104 1.79 0.33 -3.07
CA VAL A 104 1.04 -0.87 -3.42
C VAL A 104 -0.43 -0.63 -3.09
N PHE A 105 -1.27 -0.96 -4.06
CA PHE A 105 -2.73 -0.90 -4.00
C PHE A 105 -3.29 -2.32 -3.95
N VAL A 106 -4.08 -2.58 -2.93
CA VAL A 106 -4.85 -3.82 -2.75
C VAL A 106 -6.29 -3.50 -3.08
N ASN A 107 -6.73 -3.90 -4.26
CA ASN A 107 -8.11 -3.70 -4.68
C ASN A 107 -8.97 -4.80 -4.07
N THR A 108 -9.97 -4.44 -3.27
CA THR A 108 -10.84 -5.38 -2.56
C THR A 108 -12.25 -5.37 -3.12
N ASN A 109 -12.95 -6.49 -2.97
CA ASN A 109 -14.38 -6.54 -3.26
C ASN A 109 -15.16 -5.78 -2.17
N GLU A 110 -16.18 -5.01 -2.56
CA GLU A 110 -16.91 -4.06 -1.68
C GLU A 110 -17.65 -4.70 -0.49
N THR A 111 -17.64 -6.02 -0.34
CA THR A 111 -18.60 -6.77 0.48
C THR A 111 -18.13 -7.14 1.90
N GLU A 112 -16.96 -6.70 2.33
CA GLU A 112 -16.37 -7.20 3.59
C GLU A 112 -16.88 -6.47 4.85
N GLN A 113 -17.53 -7.22 5.75
CA GLN A 113 -18.11 -6.72 7.00
C GLN A 113 -17.13 -6.71 8.18
N TYR A 114 -15.91 -7.22 8.01
CA TYR A 114 -14.97 -7.45 9.11
C TYR A 114 -13.65 -6.71 8.92
N PRO A 115 -12.91 -6.48 10.01
CA PRO A 115 -11.57 -5.91 9.95
C PRO A 115 -10.58 -6.86 9.26
N ILE A 116 -9.95 -6.38 8.18
CA ILE A 116 -8.95 -7.11 7.42
C ILE A 116 -7.57 -6.52 7.71
N ARG A 117 -6.58 -7.41 7.83
CA ARG A 117 -5.16 -7.10 7.78
C ARG A 117 -4.53 -7.74 6.55
N TYR A 118 -3.50 -7.13 6.02
CA TYR A 118 -2.79 -7.59 4.83
C TYR A 118 -1.39 -8.02 5.21
N ILE A 119 -1.11 -9.31 5.18
CA ILE A 119 0.27 -9.79 5.29
C ILE A 119 0.94 -9.54 3.95
N VAL A 120 2.01 -8.76 3.98
CA VAL A 120 2.79 -8.38 2.81
C VAL A 120 4.03 -9.24 2.74
N GLN A 121 4.19 -9.92 1.60
CA GLN A 121 5.42 -10.61 1.25
C GLN A 121 5.91 -10.10 -0.10
N TRP A 122 7.22 -10.10 -0.30
CA TRP A 122 7.82 -9.69 -1.56
C TRP A 122 8.96 -10.62 -1.95
N LYS A 123 9.30 -10.58 -3.23
CA LYS A 123 10.51 -11.18 -3.78
C LYS A 123 11.04 -10.34 -4.94
N GLN A 124 12.32 -10.48 -5.22
CA GLN A 124 13.03 -9.81 -6.29
C GLN A 124 13.74 -10.83 -7.19
N ARG A 125 13.93 -10.47 -8.46
CA ARG A 125 14.83 -11.23 -9.35
C ARG A 125 16.28 -10.88 -9.02
N THR A 126 17.11 -11.90 -8.89
CA THR A 126 18.56 -11.76 -8.75
C THR A 126 19.20 -11.90 -10.13
N TYR A 127 20.02 -10.92 -10.53
CA TYR A 127 20.87 -11.04 -11.71
C TYR A 127 22.12 -11.87 -11.37
N ASP A 128 21.94 -13.17 -11.17
CA ASP A 128 23.04 -14.14 -11.05
C ASP A 128 23.41 -14.77 -12.40
N GLY A 129 22.81 -14.28 -13.50
CA GLY A 129 22.96 -14.84 -14.84
C GLY A 129 22.07 -16.06 -15.11
N SER A 130 21.30 -16.53 -14.11
CA SER A 130 20.27 -17.55 -14.30
C SER A 130 18.98 -16.90 -14.81
N PRO A 131 18.31 -17.46 -15.84
CA PRO A 131 16.99 -17.01 -16.26
C PRO A 131 15.90 -17.21 -15.18
N THR A 132 16.25 -17.81 -14.04
CA THR A 132 15.34 -18.13 -12.92
C THR A 132 15.85 -17.69 -11.55
N GLY A 133 16.90 -16.86 -11.49
CA GLY A 133 17.39 -16.31 -10.23
C GLY A 133 16.31 -15.47 -9.55
N GLU A 134 15.58 -16.07 -8.62
CA GLU A 134 14.55 -15.43 -7.80
C GLU A 134 14.90 -15.71 -6.34
N ASN A 135 14.88 -14.68 -5.49
CA ASN A 135 15.01 -14.94 -4.06
C ASN A 135 13.72 -15.61 -3.52
N GLY A 136 13.84 -16.19 -2.32
CA GLY A 136 12.67 -16.67 -1.58
C GLY A 136 11.74 -15.53 -1.18
N TRP A 137 10.47 -15.84 -0.93
CA TRP A 137 9.51 -14.86 -0.42
C TRP A 137 9.93 -14.37 0.98
N ILE A 138 10.00 -13.05 1.14
CA ILE A 138 10.31 -12.39 2.40
C ILE A 138 9.03 -11.77 2.93
N THR A 139 8.64 -12.13 4.15
CA THR A 139 7.55 -11.44 4.87
C THR A 139 8.07 -10.12 5.42
N SER A 140 7.51 -8.99 4.96
CA SER A 140 7.96 -7.66 5.35
C SER A 140 7.12 -7.06 6.47
N SER A 141 5.80 -7.08 6.32
CA SER A 141 4.90 -6.31 7.18
C SER A 141 3.49 -6.86 7.22
N ILE A 142 2.69 -6.32 8.15
CA ILE A 142 1.26 -6.56 8.27
C ILE A 142 0.56 -5.20 8.25
N GLU A 143 -0.14 -4.91 7.16
CA GLU A 143 -0.76 -3.61 6.92
C GLU A 143 -2.24 -3.62 7.31
N SER A 144 -2.72 -2.50 7.83
CA SER A 144 -4.14 -2.29 8.11
C SER A 144 -4.90 -1.63 6.95
N GLU A 145 -4.18 -0.90 6.11
CA GLU A 145 -4.74 -0.15 5.00
C GLU A 145 -4.56 -0.91 3.68
N PRO A 146 -5.52 -0.81 2.74
CA PRO A 146 -5.39 -1.40 1.41
C PRO A 146 -4.40 -0.65 0.51
N ILE A 147 -3.78 0.41 1.02
CA ILE A 147 -2.78 1.21 0.32
C ILE A 147 -1.63 1.37 1.29
N PHE A 148 -0.43 0.94 0.90
CA PHE A 148 0.73 1.02 1.79
C PHE A 148 2.00 1.29 0.98
N LYS A 149 2.98 1.86 1.68
CA LYS A 149 4.27 2.26 1.14
C LYS A 149 5.24 1.09 1.18
N VAL A 150 6.01 0.94 0.11
CA VAL A 150 7.19 0.08 0.04
C VAL A 150 8.41 0.97 -0.13
N GLU A 151 9.43 0.74 0.68
CA GLU A 151 10.64 1.57 0.75
C GLU A 151 11.88 0.69 0.56
N GLY A 152 12.98 1.30 0.10
CA GLY A 152 14.26 0.60 -0.03
C GLY A 152 14.33 -0.36 -1.20
N MET A 153 13.53 -0.16 -2.25
CA MET A 153 13.68 -0.95 -3.48
C MET A 153 14.97 -0.55 -4.19
N ILE A 154 15.73 -1.55 -4.62
CA ILE A 154 16.97 -1.36 -5.37
C ILE A 154 16.61 -0.94 -6.80
N PRO A 155 17.20 0.13 -7.35
CA PRO A 155 16.92 0.60 -8.71
C PRO A 155 17.08 -0.48 -9.78
N VAL A 156 16.26 -0.41 -10.84
CA VAL A 156 16.27 -1.31 -12.03
C VAL A 156 15.97 -2.78 -11.72
N MET A 157 15.77 -3.16 -10.45
CA MET A 157 15.39 -4.52 -10.06
C MET A 157 13.90 -4.80 -10.28
N GLN A 158 13.58 -6.06 -10.56
CA GLN A 158 12.21 -6.52 -10.72
C GLN A 158 11.68 -7.12 -9.41
N TYR A 159 10.52 -6.64 -8.98
CA TYR A 159 9.84 -7.05 -7.75
C TYR A 159 8.49 -7.70 -8.04
N ARG A 160 8.07 -8.58 -7.13
CA ARG A 160 6.72 -9.13 -7.08
C ARG A 160 6.22 -9.16 -5.65
N PHE A 161 4.97 -8.77 -5.45
CA PHE A 161 4.33 -8.73 -4.14
C PHE A 161 3.29 -9.85 -4.04
N MET A 162 3.21 -10.48 -2.87
CA MET A 162 2.18 -11.44 -2.50
C MET A 162 1.47 -10.93 -1.25
N ILE A 163 0.15 -10.76 -1.36
CA ILE A 163 -0.68 -10.22 -0.29
C ILE A 163 -1.66 -11.28 0.16
N THR A 164 -1.73 -11.49 1.46
CA THR A 164 -2.73 -12.37 2.09
C THR A 164 -3.64 -11.57 3.01
N ALA A 165 -4.95 -11.63 2.76
CA ALA A 165 -5.95 -11.05 3.65
C ALA A 165 -6.15 -11.94 4.89
N VAL A 166 -6.22 -11.31 6.06
CA VAL A 166 -6.39 -11.97 7.35
C VAL A 166 -7.44 -11.23 8.15
N GLY A 167 -8.49 -11.95 8.55
CA GLY A 167 -9.52 -11.46 9.45
C GLY A 167 -9.33 -11.99 10.88
N PRO A 168 -10.27 -11.71 11.77
CA PRO A 168 -10.22 -12.16 13.17
C PRO A 168 -10.27 -13.68 13.33
N GLY A 169 -10.84 -14.37 12.34
CA GLY A 169 -10.92 -15.83 12.27
C GLY A 169 -9.70 -16.48 11.59
N GLY A 170 -8.73 -15.69 11.13
CA GLY A 170 -7.57 -16.17 10.39
C GLY A 170 -7.58 -15.73 8.93
N ARG A 171 -6.85 -16.48 8.11
CA ARG A 171 -6.67 -16.19 6.68
C ARG A 171 -8.01 -16.21 5.93
N LEU A 172 -8.21 -15.20 5.08
CA LEU A 172 -9.38 -15.03 4.21
C LEU A 172 -8.99 -15.40 2.77
N GLY A 173 -9.16 -16.68 2.42
CA GLY A 173 -8.85 -17.20 1.09
C GLY A 173 -7.37 -17.23 0.70
N GLY A 174 -7.13 -17.46 -0.59
CA GLY A 174 -5.79 -17.58 -1.16
C GLY A 174 -5.01 -16.25 -1.21
N PRO A 175 -3.67 -16.31 -1.36
CA PRO A 175 -2.85 -15.12 -1.55
C PRO A 175 -3.04 -14.59 -2.97
N ILE A 176 -3.06 -13.27 -3.13
CA ILE A 176 -3.06 -12.62 -4.44
C ILE A 176 -1.65 -12.07 -4.72
N MET A 177 -1.16 -12.34 -5.92
CA MET A 177 0.15 -11.88 -6.36
C MET A 177 0.00 -10.72 -7.35
N SER A 178 0.86 -9.72 -7.22
CA SER A 178 1.02 -8.70 -8.25
C SER A 178 1.63 -9.29 -9.52
N ASN A 179 1.55 -8.54 -10.62
CA ASN A 179 2.47 -8.72 -11.73
C ASN A 179 3.91 -8.40 -11.28
N TRP A 180 4.89 -8.91 -12.04
CA TRP A 180 6.25 -8.41 -11.92
C TRP A 180 6.31 -6.94 -12.34
N VAL A 181 7.02 -6.14 -11.54
CA VAL A 181 7.20 -4.71 -11.77
C VAL A 181 8.68 -4.37 -11.67
N GLN A 182 9.18 -3.54 -12.58
CA GLN A 182 10.56 -3.07 -12.51
C GLN A 182 10.59 -1.72 -11.80
N SER A 183 11.47 -1.60 -10.81
CA SER A 183 11.76 -0.34 -10.13
C SER A 183 12.40 0.68 -11.07
N LEU A 184 12.23 1.97 -10.74
CA LEU A 184 12.76 3.07 -11.52
C LEU A 184 14.30 3.03 -11.62
N THR A 185 14.81 3.77 -12.60
CA THR A 185 16.23 4.15 -12.65
C THR A 185 16.46 5.33 -11.70
N VAL A 186 17.66 5.45 -11.14
CA VAL A 186 18.02 6.60 -10.26
C VAL A 186 17.97 7.93 -11.02
N GLU A 187 18.25 7.88 -12.33
CA GLU A 187 18.27 9.05 -13.21
C GLU A 187 16.88 9.53 -13.62
N GLU A 188 15.82 8.83 -13.21
CA GLU A 188 14.44 9.16 -13.54
C GLU A 188 14.04 10.49 -12.88
N LYS A 189 14.13 11.59 -13.64
CA LYS A 189 13.76 12.92 -13.15
C LYS A 189 12.29 12.98 -12.77
N LEU A 190 12.00 13.59 -11.61
CA LEU A 190 10.65 13.92 -11.15
C LEU A 190 9.86 14.58 -12.28
N ARG A 191 8.74 13.96 -12.66
CA ARG A 191 7.90 14.46 -13.74
C ARG A 191 6.88 15.47 -13.21
N VAL A 192 6.69 16.57 -13.93
CA VAL A 192 5.63 17.54 -13.62
C VAL A 192 4.27 16.83 -13.75
N PRO A 193 3.33 16.96 -12.79
CA PRO A 193 2.12 16.15 -12.68
C PRO A 193 1.14 16.12 -13.88
N GLY A 194 1.36 16.88 -14.95
CA GLY A 194 0.36 17.01 -16.00
C GLY A 194 0.85 17.59 -17.31
N ILE A 195 -0.04 17.55 -18.31
CA ILE A 195 0.13 18.26 -19.58
C ILE A 195 -0.52 19.63 -19.44
N GLY A 196 0.26 20.67 -19.68
CA GLY A 196 -0.22 22.05 -19.71
C GLY A 196 -0.23 22.73 -18.34
N PRO A 197 -0.82 23.95 -18.27
CA PRO A 197 -0.79 24.76 -17.06
C PRO A 197 -1.68 24.15 -15.97
N MET A 198 -1.20 24.24 -14.73
CA MET A 198 -2.02 24.02 -13.55
C MET A 198 -3.14 25.06 -13.52
N MET A 199 -4.38 24.60 -13.37
CA MET A 199 -5.56 25.45 -13.23
C MET A 199 -5.91 25.58 -11.75
N ILE A 200 -6.11 26.81 -11.29
CA ILE A 200 -6.53 27.11 -9.92
C ILE A 200 -7.91 27.76 -10.00
N VAL A 201 -8.91 27.15 -9.39
CA VAL A 201 -10.29 27.65 -9.37
C VAL A 201 -10.68 27.93 -7.93
N THR A 202 -11.10 29.16 -7.62
CA THR A 202 -11.63 29.48 -6.31
C THR A 202 -13.07 28.96 -6.19
N GLN A 203 -13.37 28.28 -5.09
CA GLN A 203 -14.73 27.85 -4.74
C GLN A 203 -15.04 28.27 -3.31
N TYR A 204 -16.32 28.47 -3.01
CA TYR A 204 -16.78 28.67 -1.65
C TYR A 204 -17.49 27.39 -1.17
N ASN A 205 -17.04 26.83 -0.05
CA ASN A 205 -17.67 25.73 0.67
C ASN A 205 -18.24 26.27 2.00
N ASN A 206 -19.45 25.88 2.39
CA ASN A 206 -20.02 26.22 3.69
C ASN A 206 -19.25 25.62 4.87
N GLU A 207 -18.54 24.50 4.69
CA GLU A 207 -17.75 23.85 5.75
C GLU A 207 -16.34 24.43 5.85
N ASP A 208 -15.67 24.68 4.72
CA ASP A 208 -14.25 25.04 4.66
C ASP A 208 -13.99 26.53 4.30
N GLY A 209 -15.05 27.30 4.02
CA GLY A 209 -14.95 28.69 3.58
C GLY A 209 -14.46 28.85 2.14
N LEU A 210 -13.61 29.84 1.88
CA LEU A 210 -13.01 30.07 0.56
C LEU A 210 -11.89 29.05 0.33
N CYS A 211 -12.03 28.20 -0.69
CA CYS A 211 -11.05 27.18 -1.06
C CYS A 211 -10.47 27.44 -2.45
N ALA A 212 -9.20 27.12 -2.66
CA ALA A 212 -8.58 27.07 -3.98
C ALA A 212 -8.50 25.62 -4.44
N LEU A 213 -9.24 25.29 -5.49
CA LEU A 213 -9.22 23.97 -6.11
C LEU A 213 -8.14 23.94 -7.19
N VAL A 214 -7.08 23.19 -6.92
CA VAL A 214 -5.97 22.98 -7.85
C VAL A 214 -6.28 21.78 -8.75
N LYS A 215 -6.22 21.98 -10.06
CA LYS A 215 -6.47 20.96 -11.09
C LYS A 215 -5.34 20.98 -12.11
N TRP A 216 -5.00 19.81 -12.63
CA TRP A 216 -4.10 19.67 -13.78
C TRP A 216 -4.58 18.50 -14.63
N TYR A 217 -4.31 18.55 -15.93
CA TYR A 217 -4.61 17.44 -16.81
C TYR A 217 -3.55 16.38 -16.64
N HIS A 218 -3.94 15.19 -16.18
CA HIS A 218 -3.04 14.06 -16.06
C HIS A 218 -2.40 13.77 -17.42
N SER A 219 -1.07 13.65 -17.48
CA SER A 219 -0.42 13.20 -18.70
C SER A 219 -0.69 11.71 -18.90
N PRO A 220 -1.33 11.25 -19.99
CA PRO A 220 -1.35 9.84 -20.31
C PRO A 220 0.03 9.47 -20.88
N TYR A 221 1.09 9.49 -20.05
CA TYR A 221 2.32 8.75 -20.35
C TYR A 221 2.15 7.26 -20.02
N GLN A 222 0.98 6.70 -20.35
CA GLN A 222 0.96 5.36 -20.92
C GLN A 222 1.28 5.56 -22.39
N ARG A 223 2.56 5.45 -22.77
CA ARG A 223 2.86 5.16 -24.16
C ARG A 223 1.99 3.96 -24.55
N GLU A 224 1.14 4.14 -25.55
CA GLU A 224 0.65 3.01 -26.32
C GLU A 224 1.87 2.15 -26.64
N LEU A 225 1.87 0.93 -26.12
CA LEU A 225 2.91 -0.05 -26.41
C LEU A 225 3.02 -0.11 -27.94
N SER A 226 4.19 0.28 -28.47
CA SER A 226 4.50 -0.02 -29.85
C SER A 226 4.35 -1.53 -30.02
N PRO A 227 3.61 -2.02 -31.04
CA PRO A 227 3.31 -3.45 -31.18
C PRO A 227 4.54 -4.34 -31.42
N ASN A 228 5.75 -3.76 -31.45
CA ASN A 228 6.99 -4.43 -31.78
C ASN A 228 7.92 -4.75 -30.59
N ILE A 229 7.51 -4.56 -29.32
CA ILE A 229 8.32 -5.00 -28.17
C ILE A 229 7.45 -5.83 -27.22
N LEU A 230 7.40 -7.13 -27.50
CA LEU A 230 6.54 -8.11 -26.84
C LEU A 230 7.00 -8.51 -25.42
N ASN A 231 8.03 -7.89 -24.84
CA ASN A 231 8.65 -8.39 -23.61
C ASN A 231 8.93 -7.39 -22.48
N ASP A 232 8.70 -6.08 -22.65
CA ASP A 232 8.84 -5.14 -21.53
C ASP A 232 7.50 -4.47 -21.22
N ARG A 233 6.77 -5.08 -20.29
CA ARG A 233 5.72 -4.40 -19.52
C ARG A 233 6.35 -3.42 -18.53
N LEU A 234 7.14 -2.48 -19.04
CA LEU A 234 7.56 -1.28 -18.32
C LEU A 234 6.32 -0.39 -18.19
N THR A 235 5.48 -0.69 -17.20
CA THR A 235 4.47 0.23 -16.72
C THR A 235 5.22 1.47 -16.24
N LEU A 236 5.18 2.54 -17.04
CA LEU A 236 5.69 3.85 -16.63
C LEU A 236 4.88 4.32 -15.43
N PHE A 237 5.48 4.18 -14.24
CA PHE A 237 4.89 4.64 -12.99
C PHE A 237 4.91 6.17 -12.96
N GLY A 238 3.81 6.78 -12.50
CA GLY A 238 3.80 8.19 -12.13
C GLY A 238 4.45 8.39 -10.76
N ASN A 239 4.76 9.65 -10.42
CA ASN A 239 5.23 10.00 -9.08
C ASN A 239 4.12 9.72 -8.05
N CYS A 240 4.47 9.25 -6.85
CA CYS A 240 3.51 9.07 -5.75
C CYS A 240 3.32 10.35 -4.95
N HIS A 241 4.42 11.04 -4.67
CA HIS A 241 4.46 12.16 -3.75
C HIS A 241 4.53 13.48 -4.51
N TYR A 242 3.71 14.42 -4.06
CA TYR A 242 3.58 15.74 -4.63
C TYR A 242 3.70 16.78 -3.51
N SER A 243 4.33 17.90 -3.83
CA SER A 243 4.33 19.08 -2.99
C SER A 243 3.71 20.24 -3.75
N ILE A 244 2.76 20.93 -3.12
CA ILE A 244 2.27 22.23 -3.58
C ILE A 244 2.85 23.29 -2.65
N THR A 245 3.59 24.22 -3.24
CA THR A 245 4.11 25.39 -2.53
C THR A 245 3.30 26.61 -2.92
N ILE A 246 2.68 27.24 -1.93
CA ILE A 246 1.95 28.49 -2.05
C ILE A 246 2.89 29.59 -1.57
N LEU A 247 3.18 30.54 -2.46
CA LEU A 247 4.03 31.69 -2.19
C LEU A 247 3.18 32.96 -2.26
N ASN A 248 3.28 33.77 -1.22
CA ASN A 248 2.80 35.15 -1.16
C ASN A 248 3.99 36.08 -0.84
N GLU A 249 3.81 37.39 -0.95
CA GLU A 249 4.88 38.38 -0.68
C GLU A 249 5.49 38.25 0.73
N THR A 250 4.72 37.74 1.70
CA THR A 250 5.12 37.65 3.11
C THR A 250 5.10 36.24 3.68
N SER A 251 4.63 35.24 2.94
CA SER A 251 4.50 33.88 3.45
C SER A 251 4.77 32.82 2.38
N GLN A 252 5.37 31.72 2.83
CA GLN A 252 5.53 30.50 2.05
C GLN A 252 4.91 29.36 2.84
N GLU A 253 3.98 28.64 2.23
CA GLU A 253 3.36 27.45 2.80
C GLU A 253 3.58 26.28 1.83
N THR A 254 4.01 25.14 2.34
CA THR A 254 4.24 23.94 1.52
C THR A 254 3.38 22.81 2.07
N MET A 255 2.51 22.28 1.22
CA MET A 255 1.71 21.09 1.51
C MET A 255 2.27 19.89 0.76
N VAL A 256 2.54 18.80 1.47
CA VAL A 256 2.96 17.52 0.89
C VAL A 256 1.77 16.56 0.91
N PHE A 257 1.52 15.89 -0.20
CA PHE A 257 0.44 14.92 -0.32
C PHE A 257 0.81 13.81 -1.29
N THR A 258 0.15 12.67 -1.10
CA THR A 258 0.31 11.50 -1.95
C THR A 258 -0.90 11.39 -2.88
N LEU A 259 -0.67 11.41 -4.20
CA LEU A 259 -1.76 11.26 -5.15
C LEU A 259 -2.01 9.79 -5.42
N VAL A 260 -3.16 9.30 -4.93
CA VAL A 260 -3.63 7.96 -5.23
C VAL A 260 -4.45 8.01 -6.51
N SER A 261 -3.84 7.67 -7.64
CA SER A 261 -4.57 7.35 -8.87
C SER A 261 -4.86 5.86 -8.88
N LEU A 262 -6.08 5.49 -8.49
CA LEU A 262 -6.56 4.13 -8.74
C LEU A 262 -7.01 4.08 -10.21
N LYS A 263 -6.30 3.30 -11.02
CA LYS A 263 -6.82 2.84 -12.30
C LYS A 263 -7.99 1.91 -12.00
N PHE A 264 -9.21 2.45 -12.02
CA PHE A 264 -10.40 1.61 -12.16
C PHE A 264 -10.62 1.38 -13.65
N TYR A 265 -10.32 0.16 -14.10
CA TYR A 265 -10.91 -0.42 -15.30
C TYR A 265 -12.23 -1.09 -14.93
#